data_AF-A0ABD5TYE6-F1
#
_entry.id   AF-A0ABD5TYE6-F1
#
_cell.length_a   1.000
_cell.length_b   1.000
_cell.length_c   1.000
_cell.angle_alpha   90.00
_cell.angle_beta   90.00
_cell.angle_gamma   90.00
#
_symmetry.space_group_name_H-M   'P 1'
#
loop_
_entity.id
_entity.type
_entity.pdbx_description
1 polymer ?
#
loop_
_entity_poly.entity_id
_entity_poly.type
_entity_poly.pdbx_seq_one_letter_code
_entity_poly.pdbx_strand_id
1 'polypeptide(L)'
;MTDDDHDLHRKPLPVSETTRRALTEPLRVERDHPNAWGDHEVVVINEVDDEVREHVVNLDALQCDCGDFVYRKRDEGKRCKHLIRALLVERYVELPWWVSVEQVANGLQADLGVTDDE
;
A
#
# COMPACT_ATOMS: atom_id res chain seq x y z
N MET A 1 13.73 -34.85 -13.44
CA MET A 1 12.35 -34.45 -13.79
C MET A 1 11.48 -34.94 -12.66
N THR A 2 11.28 -34.09 -11.66
CA THR A 2 10.33 -34.31 -10.57
C THR A 2 9.53 -33.03 -10.49
N ASP A 3 8.23 -33.20 -10.62
CA ASP A 3 7.21 -32.19 -10.73
C ASP A 3 7.23 -31.26 -9.50
N ASP A 4 7.58 -29.99 -9.70
CA ASP A 4 7.25 -28.91 -8.77
C ASP A 4 5.80 -28.52 -9.05
N ASP A 5 4.90 -29.33 -8.52
CA ASP A 5 3.46 -29.10 -8.47
C ASP A 5 3.23 -27.75 -7.76
N HIS A 6 3.11 -26.70 -8.58
CA HIS A 6 2.75 -25.37 -8.14
C HIS A 6 1.46 -25.45 -7.33
N ASP A 7 1.50 -24.83 -6.15
CA ASP A 7 0.50 -24.81 -5.09
C ASP A 7 -0.85 -24.17 -5.55
N LEU A 8 -1.56 -24.84 -6.46
CA LEU A 8 -2.83 -24.42 -7.09
C LEU A 8 -4.04 -24.48 -6.13
N HIS A 9 -3.81 -24.77 -4.85
CA HIS A 9 -4.87 -25.00 -3.86
C HIS A 9 -4.83 -24.09 -2.62
N ARG A 10 -3.90 -23.13 -2.53
CA ARG A 10 -4.00 -22.10 -1.50
C ARG A 10 -5.21 -21.21 -1.76
N LYS A 11 -6.28 -21.41 -0.98
CA LYS A 11 -7.39 -20.46 -0.92
C LYS A 11 -6.84 -19.06 -0.61
N PRO A 12 -7.29 -18.01 -1.33
CA PRO A 12 -6.95 -16.64 -0.97
C PRO A 12 -7.31 -16.40 0.49
N LEU A 13 -6.36 -15.89 1.27
CA LEU A 13 -6.68 -15.39 2.59
C LEU A 13 -7.62 -14.19 2.42
N PRO A 14 -8.66 -14.06 3.26
CA PRO A 14 -9.54 -12.91 3.20
C PRO A 14 -8.70 -11.64 3.43
N VAL A 15 -8.67 -10.78 2.41
CA VAL A 15 -8.01 -9.48 2.51
C VAL A 15 -8.94 -8.53 3.23
N SER A 16 -8.39 -7.86 4.24
CA SER A 16 -9.14 -6.85 4.98
C SER A 16 -9.60 -5.75 4.02
N GLU A 17 -10.76 -5.15 4.28
CA GLU A 17 -11.25 -4.02 3.49
C GLU A 17 -10.21 -2.90 3.38
N THR A 18 -9.45 -2.66 4.44
CA THR A 18 -8.37 -1.66 4.46
C THR A 18 -7.24 -1.99 3.50
N THR A 19 -6.84 -3.27 3.42
CA THR A 19 -5.84 -3.73 2.46
C THR A 19 -6.38 -3.66 1.03
N ARG A 20 -7.64 -4.04 0.80
CA ARG A 20 -8.29 -3.88 -0.51
C ARG A 20 -8.20 -2.44 -0.98
N ARG A 21 -8.61 -1.49 -0.14
CA ARG A 21 -8.53 -0.05 -0.43
C ARG A 21 -7.10 0.41 -0.69
N ALA A 22 -6.12 -0.07 0.08
CA ALA A 22 -4.71 0.25 -0.18
C ALA A 22 -4.24 -0.20 -1.56
N LEU A 23 -4.74 -1.33 -2.05
CA LEU A 23 -4.40 -1.89 -3.36
C LEU A 23 -5.15 -1.19 -4.51
N THR A 24 -6.43 -0.83 -4.32
CA THR A 24 -7.31 -0.44 -5.43
C THR A 24 -7.64 1.04 -5.50
N GLU A 25 -7.43 1.82 -4.45
CA GLU A 25 -7.68 3.26 -4.49
C GLU A 25 -6.52 4.04 -5.16
N PRO A 26 -6.79 5.22 -5.74
CA PRO A 26 -5.78 6.07 -6.37
C PRO A 26 -4.91 6.77 -5.32
N LEU A 27 -4.00 5.99 -4.72
CA LEU A 27 -2.96 6.49 -3.83
C LEU A 27 -1.64 6.62 -4.60
N ARG A 28 -0.84 7.62 -4.24
CA ARG A 28 0.52 7.83 -4.76
C ARG A 28 1.49 8.06 -3.59
N VAL A 29 2.67 7.48 -3.65
CA VAL A 29 3.69 7.64 -2.59
C VAL A 29 4.80 8.57 -3.08
N GLU A 30 5.05 9.65 -2.34
CA GLU A 30 6.11 10.61 -2.63
C GLU A 30 7.17 10.63 -1.52
N ARG A 31 8.42 10.33 -1.88
CA ARG A 31 9.58 10.32 -0.98
C ARG A 31 10.17 11.72 -0.76
N ASP A 32 10.25 12.51 -1.82
CA ASP A 32 10.88 13.84 -1.82
C ASP A 32 9.87 14.98 -1.54
N HIS A 33 8.73 14.66 -0.93
CA HIS A 33 7.69 15.65 -0.67
C HIS A 33 8.11 16.63 0.45
N PRO A 34 7.84 17.95 0.34
CA PRO A 34 8.24 18.93 1.37
C PRO A 34 7.73 18.66 2.80
N ASN A 35 6.65 17.88 2.91
CA ASN A 35 6.07 17.49 4.20
C ASN A 35 6.70 16.20 4.81
N ALA A 36 7.58 15.50 4.08
CA ALA A 36 8.40 14.42 4.65
C ALA A 36 9.65 15.03 5.29
N TRP A 37 9.87 14.82 6.59
CA TRP A 37 10.94 15.49 7.33
C TRP A 37 12.18 14.63 7.57
N GLY A 38 12.24 13.43 6.99
CA GLY A 38 13.43 12.58 7.03
C GLY A 38 13.32 11.33 6.15
N ASP A 39 14.42 10.58 6.10
CA ASP A 39 14.59 9.41 5.20
C ASP A 39 13.59 8.26 5.45
N HIS A 40 12.90 8.28 6.58
CA HIS A 40 11.94 7.26 6.99
C HIS A 40 10.48 7.71 6.82
N GLU A 41 10.28 8.93 6.30
CA GLU A 41 8.96 9.49 6.06
C GLU A 41 8.67 9.59 4.57
N VAL A 42 7.45 9.23 4.22
CA VAL A 42 6.90 9.43 2.88
C VAL A 42 5.54 10.09 2.99
N VAL A 43 5.14 10.79 1.95
CA VAL A 43 3.79 11.35 1.86
C VAL A 43 2.96 10.48 0.94
N VAL A 44 1.83 10.00 1.46
CA VAL A 44 0.82 9.30 0.66
C VAL A 44 -0.26 10.28 0.27
N ILE A 45 -0.36 10.54 -1.03
CA ILE A 45 -1.36 11.40 -1.63
C ILE A 45 -2.56 10.52 -2.00
N ASN A 46 -3.75 10.92 -1.56
CA ASN A 46 -5.00 10.25 -1.84
C ASN A 46 -5.95 11.23 -2.55
N GLU A 47 -6.25 10.95 -3.81
CA GLU A 47 -7.11 11.77 -4.67
C GLU A 47 -8.51 11.15 -4.71
N VAL A 48 -9.49 11.79 -4.09
CA VAL A 48 -10.88 11.29 -4.04
C VAL A 48 -11.84 12.44 -4.30
N ASP A 49 -12.74 12.28 -5.27
CA ASP A 49 -13.81 13.24 -5.57
C ASP A 49 -13.31 14.70 -5.73
N ASP A 50 -12.22 14.89 -6.49
CA ASP A 50 -11.55 16.18 -6.71
C ASP A 50 -10.89 16.82 -5.48
N GLU A 51 -10.84 16.12 -4.34
CA GLU A 51 -10.06 16.50 -3.18
C GLU A 51 -8.73 15.73 -3.13
N VAL A 52 -7.63 16.48 -2.99
CA VAL A 52 -6.30 15.91 -2.72
C VAL A 52 -6.06 15.95 -1.22
N ARG A 53 -5.83 14.77 -0.62
CA ARG A 53 -5.45 14.64 0.79
C ARG A 53 -4.07 14.04 0.91
N GLU A 54 -3.22 14.72 1.67
CA GLU A 54 -1.87 14.28 1.98
C GLU A 54 -1.81 13.64 3.36
N HIS A 55 -1.07 12.54 3.47
CA HIS A 55 -0.85 11.83 4.71
C HIS A 55 0.62 11.50 4.90
N VAL A 56 1.23 12.04 5.95
CA VAL A 56 2.61 11.69 6.32
C VAL A 56 2.60 10.28 6.93
N VAL A 57 3.46 9.42 6.41
CA VAL A 57 3.67 8.05 6.87
C VAL A 57 5.12 7.90 7.30
N ASN A 58 5.34 7.53 8.56
CA ASN A 58 6.63 7.16 9.10
C ASN A 58 6.76 5.64 9.09
N LEU A 59 7.68 5.13 8.27
CA LEU A 59 7.84 3.70 7.99
C LEU A 59 8.46 2.95 9.17
N ASP A 60 9.43 3.55 9.85
CA ASP A 60 10.10 2.97 11.01
C ASP A 60 9.16 2.86 12.21
N ALA A 61 8.39 3.92 12.46
CA ALA A 61 7.40 3.95 13.53
C ALA A 61 6.10 3.20 13.16
N LEU A 62 5.98 2.71 11.92
CA LEU A 62 4.75 2.13 11.36
C LEU A 62 3.52 3.01 11.65
N GLN A 63 3.66 4.32 11.44
CA GLN A 63 2.69 5.33 11.83
C GLN A 63 2.22 6.15 10.63
N CYS A 64 0.94 6.52 10.63
CA CYS A 64 0.34 7.45 9.69
C CYS A 64 -0.41 8.55 10.45
N ASP A 65 -0.42 9.78 9.94
CA ASP A 65 -1.15 10.91 10.52
C ASP A 65 -2.67 10.88 10.24
N CYS A 66 -3.14 9.98 9.39
CA CYS A 66 -4.54 9.98 8.97
C CYS A 66 -5.49 9.71 10.15
N GLY A 67 -6.66 10.35 10.13
CA GLY A 67 -7.66 10.19 11.19
C GLY A 67 -7.99 8.73 11.50
N ASP A 68 -8.15 7.89 10.48
CA ASP A 68 -8.39 6.45 10.64
C ASP A 68 -7.33 5.75 11.51
N PHE A 69 -6.05 6.11 11.37
CA PHE A 69 -4.97 5.53 12.16
C PHE A 69 -5.00 6.06 13.59
N VAL A 70 -5.15 7.38 13.74
CA VAL A 70 -5.22 8.06 15.06
C VAL A 70 -6.36 7.51 15.91
N TYR A 71 -7.55 7.29 15.33
CA TYR A 71 -8.70 6.74 16.05
C TYR A 71 -8.59 5.24 16.32
N ARG A 72 -7.93 4.48 15.43
CA ARG A 72 -7.85 3.00 15.53
C ARG A 72 -6.57 2.48 16.18
N LYS A 73 -5.63 3.33 16.61
CA LYS A 73 -4.41 2.94 17.37
C LYS A 73 -4.68 2.02 18.58
N ARG A 74 -5.91 2.01 19.12
CA ARG A 74 -6.32 1.16 20.26
C ARG A 74 -6.62 -0.30 19.90
N ASP A 75 -6.82 -0.62 18.62
CA ASP A 75 -6.95 -2.00 18.17
C ASP A 75 -5.58 -2.48 17.70
N GLU A 76 -4.90 -3.25 18.56
CA GLU A 76 -3.57 -3.81 18.36
C GLU A 76 -3.42 -4.39 16.93
N GLY A 77 -2.62 -3.73 16.11
CA GLY A 77 -2.23 -4.22 14.78
C GLY A 77 -3.03 -3.70 13.58
N LYS A 78 -4.03 -2.81 13.74
CA LYS A 78 -4.74 -2.24 12.57
C LYS A 78 -3.90 -1.19 11.85
N ARG A 79 -3.38 -1.54 10.68
CA ARG A 79 -2.73 -0.61 9.72
C ARG A 79 -3.79 0.13 8.91
N CYS A 80 -3.59 1.42 8.64
CA CYS A 80 -4.43 2.17 7.70
C CYS A 80 -4.02 1.88 6.25
N LYS A 81 -4.86 2.26 5.28
CA LYS A 81 -4.57 2.04 3.87
C LYS A 81 -3.29 2.74 3.38
N HIS A 82 -2.99 3.94 3.90
CA HIS A 82 -1.82 4.73 3.54
C HIS A 82 -0.52 4.03 3.97
N LEU A 83 -0.49 3.53 5.21
CA LEU A 83 0.66 2.76 5.71
C LEU A 83 0.86 1.48 4.90
N ILE A 84 -0.20 0.75 4.59
CA ILE A 84 -0.09 -0.46 3.76
C ILE A 84 0.47 -0.12 2.36
N ARG A 85 -0.05 0.94 1.73
CA ARG A 85 0.43 1.41 0.43
C ARG A 85 1.92 1.77 0.48
N ALA A 86 2.33 2.57 1.47
CA ALA A 86 3.72 2.95 1.64
C ALA A 86 4.63 1.72 1.84
N LEU A 87 4.23 0.77 2.69
CA LEU A 87 5.00 -0.46 2.91
C LEU A 87 5.16 -1.32 1.64
N LEU A 88 4.14 -1.34 0.77
CA LEU A 88 4.20 -2.05 -0.52
C LEU A 88 5.17 -1.37 -1.49
N VAL A 89 5.05 -0.06 -1.66
CA VAL A 89 5.90 0.72 -2.59
C VAL A 89 7.36 0.72 -2.15
N GLU A 90 7.60 0.83 -0.84
CA GLU A 90 8.94 0.78 -0.25
C GLU A 90 9.46 -0.65 -0.05
N ARG A 91 8.72 -1.67 -0.53
CA ARG A 91 9.11 -3.08 -0.52
C ARG A 91 9.41 -3.65 0.88
N TYR A 92 8.86 -3.04 1.93
CA TYR A 92 8.87 -3.63 3.28
C TYR A 92 7.92 -4.82 3.38
N VAL A 93 6.90 -4.88 2.51
CA VAL A 93 6.01 -6.03 2.36
C VAL A 93 5.80 -6.33 0.88
N GLU A 94 5.62 -7.62 0.56
CA GLU A 94 5.34 -8.06 -0.80
C GLU A 94 3.84 -8.04 -1.10
N LEU A 95 3.49 -7.85 -2.38
CA LEU A 95 2.14 -8.14 -2.85
C LEU A 95 1.83 -9.62 -2.61
N PRO A 96 0.63 -9.96 -2.10
CA PRO A 96 0.24 -11.36 -1.98
C PRO A 96 0.30 -12.05 -3.35
N TRP A 97 0.87 -13.26 -3.41
CA TRP A 97 1.11 -14.02 -4.65
C TRP A 97 -0.12 -14.23 -5.55
N TRP A 98 -1.33 -14.16 -4.98
CA TRP A 98 -2.59 -14.35 -5.67
C TRP A 98 -3.21 -13.03 -6.17
N VAL A 99 -2.67 -11.87 -5.77
CA VAL A 99 -3.07 -10.55 -6.29
C VAL A 99 -2.34 -10.33 -7.61
N SER A 100 -3.08 -10.24 -8.71
CA SER A 100 -2.50 -9.83 -9.99
C SER A 100 -2.18 -8.33 -9.95
N VAL A 101 -1.03 -7.94 -10.51
CA VAL A 101 -0.65 -6.53 -10.63
C VAL A 101 -1.66 -5.76 -11.48
N GLU A 102 -2.24 -6.39 -12.50
CA GLU A 102 -3.30 -5.80 -13.33
C GLU A 102 -4.56 -5.42 -12.52
N GLN A 103 -4.75 -6.02 -11.34
CA GLN A 103 -5.91 -5.78 -10.47
C GLN A 103 -5.67 -4.70 -9.42
N VAL A 104 -4.44 -4.18 -9.29
CA VAL A 104 -4.15 -3.06 -8.40
C VAL A 104 -4.29 -1.72 -9.13
N ALA A 105 -4.50 -0.63 -8.39
CA ALA A 105 -4.66 0.70 -8.98
C ALA A 105 -3.45 1.08 -9.85
N ASN A 106 -3.68 1.74 -10.99
CA ASN A 106 -2.62 2.15 -11.92
C ASN A 106 -1.48 2.93 -11.23
N GLY A 107 -1.81 3.77 -10.25
CA GLY A 107 -0.80 4.46 -9.44
C GLY A 107 0.13 3.51 -8.68
N LEU A 108 -0.39 2.39 -8.16
CA LEU A 108 0.43 1.35 -7.54
C LEU A 108 1.29 0.62 -8.56
N GLN A 109 0.76 0.33 -9.75
CA GLN A 109 1.52 -0.35 -10.81
C GLN A 109 2.73 0.51 -11.22
N ALA A 110 2.51 1.81 -11.44
CA ALA A 110 3.56 2.77 -11.73
C ALA A 110 4.59 2.86 -10.60
N ASP A 111 4.14 2.95 -9.34
CA ASP A 111 5.02 3.01 -8.17
C ASP A 111 5.87 1.72 -8.01
N LEU A 112 5.35 0.57 -8.46
CA LEU A 112 6.07 -0.71 -8.44
C LEU A 112 7.02 -0.90 -9.63
N GLY A 113 7.03 0.02 -10.60
CA GLY A 113 7.81 -0.08 -11.83
C GLY A 113 7.27 -1.14 -12.80
N VAL A 114 5.98 -1.47 -12.70
CA VAL A 114 5.28 -2.32 -13.65
C VAL A 114 4.58 -1.39 -14.63
N THR A 115 5.30 -1.03 -15.70
CA THR A 115 4.72 -0.35 -16.85
C THR A 115 4.29 -1.41 -17.85
N ASP A 116 3.04 -1.34 -18.33
CA ASP A 116 2.65 -2.03 -19.56
C ASP A 116 3.54 -1.48 -20.68
N ASP A 117 4.62 -2.21 -21.01
CA ASP A 117 5.32 -2.01 -22.28
C ASP A 117 4.40 -2.54 -23.40
N GLU A 118 3.51 -1.68 -23.90
CA GLU A 118 2.88 -1.83 -25.22
C GLU A 118 3.85 -1.44 -26.35
#